data_AF-J9E0P1-F1
#
_entry.id   AF-J9E0P1-F1
#
_cell.length_a   1.000
_cell.length_b   1.000
_cell.length_c   1.000
_cell.angle_alpha   90.00
_cell.angle_beta   90.00
_cell.angle_gamma   90.00
#
_symmetry.space_group_name_H-M   'P 1'
#
loop_
_entity.id
_entity.type
_entity.pdbx_description
1 polymer ?
#
loop_
_entity_poly.entity_id
_entity_poly.type
_entity_poly.pdbx_seq_one_letter_code
_entity_poly.pdbx_strand_id
1 'polypeptide(L)'
;RAILRLRDALFKEHLIVGLSILTAQQRQCIVYSESPDIPLKLAGQMLDQCQETLIQFGSFLRTNVRQEDYCNRMPFVWELIGRFHLPVDAAFFISRPTFMHRLQNNFDKSRKSLRESDGSKMKLDSSRKSALFRTAFDEMIGELESNLRPLLPDFIWADISSKIFTIFWVLSMYDISVPKSTYERELQRVRRSLSLVAENAEISKTKRAKEEEQLRNVEKKLTDELKKQSDHVERILNILRHDKELLFADCSPKLRGTQMARFLQHCILPRAVFTDMDAAFCAHFILLLHQQRTGFFQTVFFFDKLFNDIGAILATLTENEANCFGRFLALVLETVQHWHGDKTVFDK
;
A
#
# COMPACT_ATOMS: atom_id res chain seq x y z
N ARG A 1 -6.97 10.63 26.20
CA ARG A 1 -6.14 10.38 27.42
C ARG A 1 -5.75 8.91 27.57
N ALA A 2 -6.68 7.95 27.47
CA ALA A 2 -6.35 6.51 27.55
C ALA A 2 -5.41 6.02 26.43
N ILE A 3 -5.68 6.40 25.18
CA ILE A 3 -4.85 6.08 24.00
C ILE A 3 -3.38 6.49 24.18
N LEU A 4 -3.12 7.69 24.70
CA LEU A 4 -1.77 8.19 24.96
C LEU A 4 -1.08 7.37 26.07
N ARG A 5 -1.79 7.01 27.14
CA ARG A 5 -1.24 6.16 28.20
C ARG A 5 -0.90 4.76 27.70
N LEU A 6 -1.75 4.17 26.86
CA LEU A 6 -1.49 2.89 26.22
C LEU A 6 -0.25 2.96 25.33
N ARG A 7 -0.18 3.98 24.47
CA ARG A 7 1.00 4.23 23.64
C ARG A 7 2.26 4.34 24.51
N ASP A 8 2.24 5.18 25.54
CA ASP A 8 3.41 5.43 26.38
C ASP A 8 3.83 4.16 27.15
N ALA A 9 2.89 3.31 27.57
CA ALA A 9 3.19 2.01 28.17
C ALA A 9 3.88 1.06 27.17
N LEU A 10 3.32 0.93 25.96
CA LEU A 10 3.91 0.12 24.88
C LEU A 10 5.32 0.60 24.49
N PHE A 11 5.56 1.90 24.59
CA PHE A 11 6.86 2.53 24.32
C PHE A 11 7.91 2.19 25.38
N LYS A 12 7.55 2.26 26.66
CA LYS A 12 8.48 2.03 27.78
C LYS A 12 9.01 0.60 27.83
N GLU A 13 8.16 -0.36 27.48
CA GLU A 13 8.48 -1.78 27.59
C GLU A 13 8.94 -2.40 26.26
N HIS A 14 9.19 -1.59 25.22
CA HIS A 14 9.57 -2.05 23.88
C HIS A 14 8.61 -3.07 23.25
N LEU A 15 7.36 -3.09 23.71
CA LEU A 15 6.35 -4.10 23.34
C LEU A 15 5.82 -3.93 21.92
N ILE A 16 5.99 -2.75 21.30
CA ILE A 16 5.45 -2.45 19.96
C ILE A 16 5.91 -3.50 18.94
N VAL A 17 7.21 -3.76 18.87
CA VAL A 17 7.80 -4.69 17.89
C VAL A 17 7.44 -6.13 18.25
N GLY A 18 7.59 -6.49 19.53
CA GLY A 18 7.30 -7.84 20.02
C GLY A 18 5.84 -8.25 19.77
N LEU A 19 4.88 -7.41 20.12
CA LEU A 19 3.46 -7.70 19.92
C LEU A 19 3.09 -7.77 18.42
N SER A 20 3.69 -6.93 17.58
CA SER A 20 3.47 -6.99 16.13
C SER A 20 3.95 -8.32 15.54
N ILE A 21 5.14 -8.77 15.94
CA ILE A 21 5.75 -10.03 15.52
C ILE A 21 4.96 -11.23 16.04
N LEU A 22 4.65 -11.26 17.35
CA LEU A 22 3.94 -12.38 17.98
C LEU A 22 2.52 -12.54 17.43
N THR A 23 1.80 -11.43 17.21
CA THR A 23 0.45 -11.51 16.61
C THR A 23 0.52 -12.01 15.16
N ALA A 24 1.53 -11.59 14.40
CA ALA A 24 1.75 -12.09 13.04
C ALA A 24 2.13 -13.58 12.99
N GLN A 25 2.95 -14.05 13.93
CA GLN A 25 3.32 -15.46 14.06
C GLN A 25 2.14 -16.32 14.50
N GLN A 26 1.30 -15.83 15.42
CA GLN A 26 0.14 -16.56 15.90
C GLN A 26 -0.83 -16.91 14.76
N ARG A 27 -0.96 -16.06 13.73
CA ARG A 27 -1.75 -16.39 12.53
C ARG A 27 -1.28 -17.70 11.87
N GLN A 28 0.02 -17.90 11.72
CA GLN A 28 0.57 -19.13 11.17
C GLN A 28 0.40 -20.31 12.14
N CYS A 29 0.59 -20.08 13.44
CA CYS A 29 0.40 -21.12 14.45
C CYS A 29 -1.04 -21.66 14.46
N ILE A 30 -2.04 -20.79 14.32
CA ILE A 30 -3.46 -21.20 14.23
C ILE A 30 -3.66 -22.17 13.05
N VAL A 31 -3.08 -21.86 11.89
CA VAL A 31 -3.27 -22.66 10.67
C VAL A 31 -2.46 -23.94 10.67
N TYR A 32 -1.19 -23.92 11.08
CA TYR A 32 -0.28 -25.05 10.89
C TYR A 32 -0.04 -25.88 12.16
N SER A 33 -0.26 -25.31 13.34
CA SER A 33 -0.02 -26.00 14.62
C SER A 33 -1.31 -26.38 15.33
N GLU A 34 -2.28 -25.48 15.41
CA GLU A 34 -3.51 -25.67 16.21
C GLU A 34 -4.66 -26.29 15.40
N SER A 35 -4.70 -26.07 14.08
CA SER A 35 -5.80 -26.52 13.21
C SER A 35 -6.11 -28.03 13.22
N PRO A 36 -5.14 -28.97 13.38
CA PRO A 36 -5.45 -30.40 13.38
C PRO A 36 -6.31 -30.83 14.57
N ASP A 37 -6.23 -30.09 15.69
CA ASP A 37 -6.83 -30.44 16.97
C ASP A 37 -8.18 -29.76 17.22
N ILE A 38 -8.61 -28.85 16.33
CA ILE A 38 -9.82 -28.06 16.50
C ILE A 38 -10.73 -28.10 15.26
N PRO A 39 -12.07 -27.91 15.43
CA PRO A 39 -12.97 -27.84 14.28
C PRO A 39 -12.59 -26.70 13.33
N LEU A 40 -12.65 -26.94 12.02
CA LEU A 40 -12.30 -25.96 10.98
C LEU A 40 -12.99 -24.60 11.17
N LYS A 41 -14.26 -24.60 11.58
CA LYS A 41 -15.02 -23.37 11.87
C LYS A 41 -14.37 -22.54 12.98
N LEU A 42 -13.88 -23.19 14.04
CA LEU A 42 -13.20 -22.52 15.14
C LEU A 42 -11.82 -22.01 14.71
N ALA A 43 -11.05 -22.82 13.96
CA ALA A 43 -9.76 -22.40 13.40
C ALA A 43 -9.90 -21.14 12.53
N GLY A 44 -10.89 -21.11 11.64
CA GLY A 44 -11.20 -19.94 10.81
C GLY A 44 -11.56 -18.70 11.64
N GLN A 45 -12.40 -18.85 12.65
CA GLN A 45 -12.75 -17.76 13.57
C GLN A 45 -11.55 -17.23 14.35
N MET A 46 -10.67 -18.11 14.84
CA MET A 46 -9.45 -17.72 15.54
C MET A 46 -8.49 -16.97 14.62
N LEU A 47 -8.33 -17.45 13.38
CA LEU A 47 -7.50 -16.79 12.38
C LEU A 47 -8.02 -15.38 12.07
N ASP A 48 -9.33 -15.24 11.85
CA ASP A 48 -9.97 -13.95 11.57
C ASP A 48 -9.81 -12.96 12.73
N GLN A 49 -10.03 -13.41 13.97
CA GLN A 49 -9.83 -12.57 15.16
C GLN A 49 -8.37 -12.15 15.34
N CYS A 50 -7.43 -13.06 15.07
CA CYS A 50 -6.00 -12.77 15.14
C CYS A 50 -5.58 -11.75 14.07
N GLN A 51 -6.06 -11.93 12.84
CA GLN A 51 -5.85 -11.00 11.72
C GLN A 51 -6.44 -9.63 12.03
N GLU A 52 -7.68 -9.57 12.54
CA GLU A 52 -8.32 -8.31 12.93
C GLU A 52 -7.52 -7.60 14.02
N THR A 53 -7.05 -8.33 15.03
CA THR A 53 -6.22 -7.79 16.11
C THR A 53 -4.91 -7.20 15.56
N LEU A 54 -4.24 -7.90 14.63
CA LEU A 54 -3.03 -7.40 13.97
C LEU A 54 -3.30 -6.11 13.20
N ILE A 55 -4.40 -6.07 12.43
CA ILE A 55 -4.79 -4.89 11.64
C ILE A 55 -5.11 -3.70 12.56
N GLN A 56 -5.91 -3.94 13.61
CA GLN A 56 -6.29 -2.92 14.58
C GLN A 56 -5.06 -2.36 15.30
N PHE A 57 -4.13 -3.23 15.70
CA PHE A 57 -2.88 -2.81 16.32
C PHE A 57 -2.01 -2.00 15.36
N GLY A 58 -1.84 -2.47 14.12
CA GLY A 58 -1.10 -1.73 13.09
C GLY A 58 -1.75 -0.37 12.77
N SER A 59 -3.07 -0.28 12.75
CA SER A 59 -3.81 0.99 12.61
C SER A 59 -3.56 1.92 13.81
N PHE A 60 -3.66 1.40 15.03
CA PHE A 60 -3.37 2.14 16.25
C PHE A 60 -1.96 2.73 16.23
N LEU A 61 -0.96 1.94 15.83
CA LEU A 61 0.42 2.40 15.74
C LEU A 61 0.57 3.52 14.70
N ARG A 62 0.03 3.35 13.49
CA ARG A 62 0.10 4.36 12.41
C ARG A 62 -0.55 5.69 12.79
N THR A 63 -1.62 5.67 13.59
CA THR A 63 -2.33 6.90 13.99
C THR A 63 -1.68 7.59 15.20
N ASN A 64 -1.12 6.83 16.15
CA ASN A 64 -0.75 7.36 17.47
C ASN A 64 0.76 7.45 17.71
N VAL A 65 1.57 6.76 16.90
CA VAL A 65 3.03 6.78 16.94
C VAL A 65 3.57 7.74 15.89
N ARG A 66 4.56 8.55 16.24
CA ARG A 66 5.20 9.43 15.26
C ARG A 66 5.92 8.57 14.21
N GLN A 67 5.86 9.02 12.96
CA GLN A 67 6.44 8.29 11.84
C GLN A 67 7.93 7.98 12.02
N GLU A 68 8.71 8.93 12.55
CA GLU A 68 10.14 8.75 12.85
C GLU A 68 10.36 7.65 13.91
N ASP A 69 9.62 7.70 15.02
CA ASP A 69 9.70 6.70 16.09
C ASP A 69 9.33 5.30 15.59
N TYR A 70 8.31 5.21 14.74
CA TYR A 70 7.90 3.96 14.11
C TYR A 70 9.02 3.40 13.22
N CYS A 71 9.59 4.25 12.35
CA CYS A 71 10.64 3.84 11.41
C CYS A 71 11.94 3.41 12.09
N ASN A 72 12.29 4.03 13.22
CA ASN A 72 13.50 3.71 13.98
C ASN A 72 13.37 2.41 14.78
N ARG A 73 12.14 2.00 15.11
CA ARG A 73 11.88 0.79 15.92
C ARG A 73 11.56 -0.43 15.08
N MET A 74 10.83 -0.26 13.99
CA MET A 74 10.40 -1.40 13.18
C MET A 74 11.58 -2.03 12.41
N PRO A 75 11.78 -3.35 12.56
CA PRO A 75 12.76 -4.10 11.79
C PRO A 75 12.56 -3.96 10.29
N PHE A 76 13.60 -4.24 9.51
CA PHE A 76 13.45 -4.34 8.06
C PHE A 76 12.65 -5.58 7.67
N VAL A 77 12.04 -5.55 6.49
CA VAL A 77 11.21 -6.65 5.99
C VAL A 77 11.99 -7.97 5.90
N TRP A 78 13.26 -7.92 5.50
CA TRP A 78 14.12 -9.10 5.43
C TRP A 78 14.46 -9.66 6.82
N GLU A 79 14.52 -8.83 7.87
CA GLU A 79 14.69 -9.31 9.24
C GLU A 79 13.41 -10.00 9.73
N LEU A 80 12.24 -9.43 9.43
CA LEU A 80 10.94 -10.03 9.76
C LEU A 80 10.75 -11.39 9.11
N ILE A 81 11.13 -11.54 7.84
CA ILE A 81 11.03 -12.81 7.11
C ILE A 81 12.15 -13.77 7.53
N GLY A 82 13.41 -13.32 7.50
CA GLY A 82 14.56 -14.21 7.69
C GLY A 82 14.77 -14.65 9.14
N ARG A 83 14.65 -13.73 10.11
CA ARG A 83 14.91 -14.02 11.53
C ARG A 83 13.67 -14.44 12.29
N PHE A 84 12.53 -13.81 12.00
CA PHE A 84 11.29 -14.05 12.74
C PHE A 84 10.31 -14.97 11.98
N HIS A 85 10.65 -15.39 10.77
CA HIS A 85 9.86 -16.33 9.95
C HIS A 85 8.43 -15.86 9.68
N LEU A 86 8.20 -14.55 9.65
CA LEU A 86 6.89 -14.00 9.31
C LEU A 86 6.56 -14.31 7.83
N PRO A 87 5.26 -14.53 7.53
CA PRO A 87 4.82 -14.62 6.15
C PRO A 87 4.95 -13.25 5.46
N VAL A 88 5.15 -13.26 4.14
CA VAL A 88 5.46 -12.07 3.33
C VAL A 88 4.42 -10.97 3.51
N ASP A 89 3.14 -11.32 3.48
CA ASP A 89 1.99 -10.42 3.68
C ASP A 89 2.09 -9.67 5.01
N ALA A 90 2.32 -10.36 6.12
CA ALA A 90 2.44 -9.76 7.45
C ALA A 90 3.73 -8.95 7.60
N ALA A 91 4.85 -9.45 7.09
CA ALA A 91 6.13 -8.76 7.15
C ALA A 91 6.08 -7.42 6.39
N PHE A 92 5.45 -7.40 5.21
CA PHE A 92 5.20 -6.16 4.48
C PHE A 92 4.14 -5.29 5.16
N PHE A 93 3.08 -5.85 5.73
CA PHE A 93 2.10 -5.04 6.48
C PHE A 93 2.76 -4.21 7.60
N ILE A 94 3.68 -4.81 8.36
CA ILE A 94 4.40 -4.15 9.46
C ILE A 94 5.44 -3.13 8.92
N SER A 95 6.20 -3.52 7.90
CA SER A 95 7.35 -2.73 7.44
C SER A 95 7.01 -1.68 6.37
N ARG A 96 5.94 -1.85 5.59
CA ARG A 96 5.51 -0.97 4.49
C ARG A 96 5.38 0.51 4.88
N PRO A 97 4.79 0.88 6.04
CA PRO A 97 4.71 2.29 6.44
C PRO A 97 6.07 2.97 6.55
N THR A 98 7.16 2.22 6.75
CA THR A 98 8.52 2.79 6.85
C THR A 98 9.11 3.17 5.50
N PHE A 99 8.63 2.56 4.40
CA PHE A 99 9.28 2.65 3.09
C PHE A 99 9.35 4.10 2.57
N MET A 100 8.19 4.74 2.38
CA MET A 100 8.13 6.10 1.82
C MET A 100 8.84 7.14 2.69
N HIS A 101 8.82 6.95 4.01
CA HIS A 101 9.52 7.84 4.92
C HIS A 101 11.05 7.69 4.82
N ARG A 102 11.57 6.46 4.76
CA ARG A 102 13.00 6.19 4.54
C ARG A 102 13.46 6.72 3.19
N LEU A 103 12.67 6.49 2.15
CA LEU A 103 12.90 7.03 0.81
C LEU A 103 13.00 8.57 0.83
N GLN A 104 12.03 9.24 1.46
CA GLN A 104 12.01 10.70 1.55
C GLN A 104 13.23 11.23 2.31
N ASN A 105 13.63 10.56 3.40
CA ASN A 105 14.83 10.93 4.15
C ASN A 105 16.12 10.76 3.34
N ASN A 106 16.24 9.66 2.58
CA ASN A 106 17.39 9.43 1.70
C ASN A 106 17.43 10.46 0.57
N PHE A 107 16.30 10.72 -0.07
CA PHE A 107 16.17 11.78 -1.08
C PHE A 107 16.54 13.15 -0.52
N ASP A 108 16.10 13.49 0.70
CA ASP A 108 16.42 14.77 1.32
C ASP A 108 17.91 14.90 1.71
N LYS A 109 18.57 13.80 2.11
CA LYS A 109 20.02 13.75 2.31
C LYS A 109 20.78 13.94 1.00
N SER A 110 20.45 13.18 -0.04
CA SER A 110 21.09 13.29 -1.37
C SER A 110 20.86 14.66 -2.01
N ARG A 111 19.70 15.27 -1.77
CA ARG A 111 19.40 16.63 -2.22
C ARG A 111 20.22 17.69 -1.49
N LYS A 112 20.52 17.50 -0.20
CA LYS A 112 21.37 18.42 0.59
C LYS A 112 22.84 18.29 0.18
N SER A 113 23.37 17.08 0.07
CA SER A 113 24.75 16.86 -0.35
C SER A 113 25.05 17.44 -1.74
N LEU A 114 24.12 17.30 -2.70
CA LEU A 114 24.28 17.88 -4.02
C LEU A 114 24.29 19.42 -4.03
N ARG A 115 23.57 20.06 -3.09
CA ARG A 115 23.59 21.53 -2.95
C ARG A 115 24.92 22.01 -2.37
N GLU A 116 25.50 21.23 -1.47
CA GLU A 116 26.81 21.51 -0.87
C GLU A 116 27.92 21.34 -1.90
N SER A 117 27.83 20.34 -2.79
CA SER A 117 28.82 20.13 -3.86
C SER A 117 28.73 21.15 -5.00
N ASP A 118 27.52 21.56 -5.42
CA ASP A 118 27.34 22.49 -6.54
C ASP A 118 27.69 23.95 -6.15
N GLY A 119 27.96 24.25 -4.88
CA GLY A 119 28.24 25.62 -4.37
C GLY A 119 27.10 26.62 -4.57
N SER A 120 25.96 26.16 -5.11
CA SER A 120 24.88 26.98 -5.63
C SER A 120 23.69 26.94 -4.68
N LYS A 121 23.29 28.12 -4.18
CA LYS A 121 22.02 28.31 -3.44
C LYS A 121 20.78 28.19 -4.35
N MET A 122 20.95 27.95 -5.65
CA MET A 122 19.86 27.95 -6.62
C MET A 122 18.95 26.72 -6.42
N LYS A 123 17.63 26.93 -6.50
CA LYS A 123 16.65 25.84 -6.37
C LYS A 123 16.90 24.84 -7.51
N LEU A 124 17.11 23.56 -7.16
CA LEU A 124 17.13 22.48 -8.16
C LEU A 124 15.88 22.56 -9.05
N ASP A 125 16.10 22.41 -10.35
CA ASP A 125 15.04 22.28 -11.33
C ASP A 125 14.19 21.02 -11.07
N SER A 126 12.94 21.03 -11.56
CA SER A 126 11.96 19.95 -11.40
C SER A 126 12.46 18.62 -11.98
N SER A 127 13.12 18.68 -13.15
CA SER A 127 13.69 17.49 -13.80
C SER A 127 14.79 16.84 -12.95
N ARG A 128 15.74 17.63 -12.45
CA ARG A 128 16.83 17.14 -11.57
C ARG A 128 16.29 16.54 -10.27
N LYS A 129 15.25 17.14 -9.67
CA LYS A 129 14.60 16.58 -8.46
C LYS A 129 13.95 15.23 -8.73
N SER A 130 13.29 15.10 -9.87
CA SER A 130 12.61 13.85 -10.27
C SER A 130 13.63 12.74 -10.52
N ALA A 131 14.75 13.05 -11.19
CA ALA A 131 15.85 12.11 -11.39
C ALA A 131 16.47 11.66 -10.06
N LEU A 132 16.80 12.59 -9.15
CA LEU A 132 17.31 12.27 -7.82
C LEU A 132 16.37 11.37 -7.01
N PHE A 133 15.08 11.69 -7.01
CA PHE A 133 14.09 10.90 -6.28
C PHE A 133 14.01 9.48 -6.84
N ARG A 134 14.02 9.36 -8.16
CA ARG A 134 14.05 8.06 -8.81
C ARG A 134 15.31 7.28 -8.47
N THR A 135 16.50 7.87 -8.52
CA THR A 135 17.74 7.18 -8.14
C THR A 135 17.66 6.66 -6.71
N ALA A 136 17.15 7.46 -5.76
CA ALA A 136 16.93 7.01 -4.39
C ALA A 136 15.89 5.89 -4.28
N PHE A 137 14.87 5.89 -5.14
CA PHE A 137 13.86 4.82 -5.22
C PHE A 137 14.49 3.52 -5.75
N ASP A 138 15.23 3.60 -6.86
CA ASP A 138 15.90 2.47 -7.51
C ASP A 138 16.95 1.82 -6.58
N GLU A 139 17.74 2.64 -5.86
CA GLU A 139 18.70 2.16 -4.86
C GLU A 139 18.01 1.38 -3.72
N MET A 140 16.92 1.92 -3.19
CA MET A 140 16.19 1.31 -2.07
C MET A 140 15.43 0.04 -2.49
N ILE A 141 14.87 0.02 -3.70
CA ILE A 141 14.30 -1.19 -4.30
C ILE A 141 15.39 -2.23 -4.54
N GLY A 142 16.56 -1.84 -5.06
CA GLY A 142 17.70 -2.74 -5.27
C GLY A 142 18.21 -3.36 -3.96
N GLU A 143 18.26 -2.59 -2.87
CA GLU A 143 18.58 -3.09 -1.53
C GLU A 143 17.53 -4.11 -1.04
N LEU A 144 16.25 -3.83 -1.24
CA LEU A 144 15.18 -4.77 -0.88
C LEU A 144 15.28 -6.07 -1.70
N GLU A 145 15.52 -5.97 -3.00
CA GLU A 145 15.66 -7.13 -3.88
C GLU A 145 16.84 -8.01 -3.47
N SER A 146 18.01 -7.43 -3.20
CA SER A 146 19.21 -8.18 -2.83
C SER A 146 19.06 -8.92 -1.50
N ASN A 147 18.37 -8.32 -0.52
CA ASN A 147 18.12 -8.93 0.77
C ASN A 147 16.97 -9.95 0.77
N LEU A 148 15.94 -9.77 -0.09
CA LEU A 148 14.78 -10.66 -0.14
C LEU A 148 14.99 -11.90 -1.00
N ARG A 149 15.74 -11.79 -2.10
CA ARG A 149 16.05 -12.92 -2.99
C ARG A 149 16.53 -14.18 -2.25
N PRO A 150 17.53 -14.13 -1.35
CA PRO A 150 18.02 -15.32 -0.65
C PRO A 150 17.08 -15.86 0.43
N LEU A 151 16.06 -15.10 0.85
CA LEU A 151 15.14 -15.49 1.93
C LEU A 151 13.90 -16.21 1.43
N LEU A 152 13.57 -16.05 0.14
CA LEU A 152 12.39 -16.65 -0.47
C LEU A 152 12.79 -17.80 -1.39
N PRO A 153 11.96 -18.85 -1.54
CA PRO A 153 12.28 -19.99 -2.39
C PRO A 153 12.60 -19.61 -3.85
N ASP A 154 13.64 -20.23 -4.42
CA ASP A 154 14.13 -19.94 -5.78
C ASP A 154 13.05 -20.07 -6.87
N PHE A 155 12.09 -20.97 -6.69
CA PHE A 155 10.99 -21.16 -7.66
C PHE A 155 10.10 -19.93 -7.80
N ILE A 156 10.05 -19.05 -6.78
CA ILE A 156 9.31 -17.80 -6.87
C ILE A 156 9.98 -16.93 -7.94
N TRP A 157 11.30 -16.80 -7.86
CA TRP A 157 12.12 -15.96 -8.76
C TRP A 157 12.29 -16.52 -10.17
N ALA A 158 11.95 -17.79 -10.40
CA ALA A 158 11.98 -18.38 -11.73
C ALA A 158 10.95 -17.73 -12.68
N ASP A 159 9.82 -17.31 -12.12
CA ASP A 159 8.62 -16.93 -12.88
C ASP A 159 8.20 -15.45 -12.64
N ILE A 160 8.63 -14.82 -11.55
CA ILE A 160 8.36 -13.40 -11.24
C ILE A 160 9.66 -12.59 -11.12
N SER A 161 9.69 -11.39 -11.71
CA SER A 161 10.81 -10.46 -11.46
C SER A 161 10.78 -10.00 -10.01
N SER A 162 11.94 -9.94 -9.37
CA SER A 162 12.06 -9.38 -8.03
C SER A 162 11.66 -7.91 -7.97
N LYS A 163 11.83 -7.16 -9.07
CA LYS A 163 11.48 -5.74 -9.15
C LYS A 163 9.97 -5.51 -9.02
N ILE A 164 9.13 -6.25 -9.76
CA ILE A 164 7.68 -6.12 -9.61
C ILE A 164 7.21 -6.64 -8.25
N PHE A 165 7.83 -7.71 -7.74
CA PHE A 165 7.49 -8.24 -6.42
C PHE A 165 7.72 -7.20 -5.32
N THR A 166 8.90 -6.58 -5.27
CA THR A 166 9.24 -5.58 -4.25
C THR A 166 8.38 -4.34 -4.39
N ILE A 167 8.29 -3.77 -5.60
CA ILE A 167 7.47 -2.58 -5.87
C ILE A 167 6.01 -2.83 -5.49
N PHE A 168 5.44 -3.96 -5.87
CA PHE A 168 4.07 -4.31 -5.52
C PHE A 168 3.88 -4.26 -4.00
N TRP A 169 4.72 -4.95 -3.23
CA TRP A 169 4.54 -5.09 -1.79
C TRP A 169 4.83 -3.82 -0.96
N VAL A 170 5.70 -2.92 -1.43
CA VAL A 170 6.01 -1.66 -0.74
C VAL A 170 5.04 -0.53 -1.05
N LEU A 171 4.40 -0.53 -2.22
CA LEU A 171 3.42 0.49 -2.57
C LEU A 171 2.08 0.24 -1.88
N SER A 172 1.34 1.32 -1.63
CA SER A 172 0.02 1.35 -1.03
C SER A 172 -0.97 2.12 -1.92
N MET A 173 -2.25 2.09 -1.57
CA MET A 173 -3.30 2.81 -2.33
C MET A 173 -3.02 4.32 -2.42
N TYR A 174 -2.43 4.90 -1.37
CA TYR A 174 -2.06 6.33 -1.34
C TYR A 174 -1.03 6.69 -2.41
N ASP A 175 -0.18 5.73 -2.82
CA ASP A 175 0.93 5.96 -3.74
C ASP A 175 0.52 5.92 -5.22
N ILE A 176 -0.62 5.28 -5.52
CA ILE A 176 -1.06 5.02 -6.91
C ILE A 176 -2.34 5.74 -7.30
N SER A 177 -3.13 6.23 -6.33
CA SER A 177 -4.42 6.85 -6.60
C SER A 177 -4.71 8.04 -5.69
N VAL A 178 -5.31 9.08 -6.28
CA VAL A 178 -5.79 10.28 -5.56
C VAL A 178 -7.32 10.28 -5.61
N PRO A 179 -8.03 10.26 -4.47
CA PRO A 179 -9.49 10.31 -4.44
C PRO A 179 -9.99 11.75 -4.70
N LYS A 180 -9.74 12.28 -5.91
CA LYS A 180 -10.04 13.68 -6.29
C LYS A 180 -11.50 14.07 -6.05
N SER A 181 -12.42 13.19 -6.43
CA SER A 181 -13.87 13.41 -6.25
C SER A 181 -14.28 13.56 -4.79
N THR A 182 -13.62 12.85 -3.86
CA THR A 182 -13.85 12.97 -2.42
C THR A 182 -13.34 14.30 -1.89
N TYR A 183 -12.12 14.71 -2.28
CA TYR A 183 -11.60 16.04 -1.91
C TYR A 183 -12.48 17.16 -2.43
N GLU A 184 -12.93 17.09 -3.69
CA GLU A 184 -13.82 18.08 -4.29
C GLU A 184 -15.14 18.19 -3.51
N ARG A 185 -15.73 17.05 -3.13
CA ARG A 185 -16.98 17.00 -2.35
C ARG A 185 -16.80 17.62 -0.95
N GLU A 186 -15.73 17.29 -0.25
CA GLU A 186 -15.45 17.85 1.08
C GLU A 186 -15.08 19.34 1.03
N LEU A 187 -14.34 19.79 0.00
CA LEU A 187 -14.07 21.21 -0.23
C LEU A 187 -15.36 21.99 -0.50
N GLN A 188 -16.26 21.44 -1.32
CA GLN A 188 -17.58 22.05 -1.53
C GLN A 188 -18.38 22.12 -0.22
N ARG A 189 -18.33 21.08 0.62
CA ARG A 189 -19.01 21.07 1.92
C ARG A 189 -18.48 22.17 2.84
N VAL A 190 -17.16 22.33 2.95
CA VAL A 190 -16.53 23.38 3.77
C VAL A 190 -16.89 24.77 3.25
N ARG A 191 -16.89 24.98 1.93
CA ARG A 191 -17.29 26.25 1.30
C ARG A 191 -18.75 26.61 1.56
N ARG A 192 -19.66 25.62 1.54
CA ARG A 192 -21.07 25.85 1.91
C ARG A 192 -21.19 26.24 3.38
N SER A 193 -20.49 25.54 4.28
CA SER A 193 -20.46 25.91 5.71
C SER A 193 -19.92 27.33 5.93
N LEU A 194 -18.90 27.75 5.17
CA LEU A 194 -18.39 29.12 5.22
C LEU A 194 -19.45 30.16 4.84
N SER A 195 -20.23 29.93 3.77
CA SER A 195 -21.33 30.83 3.38
C SER A 195 -22.39 30.94 4.48
N LEU A 196 -22.80 29.80 5.05
CA LEU A 196 -23.81 29.74 6.11
C LEU A 196 -23.36 30.49 7.38
N VAL A 197 -22.08 30.36 7.77
CA VAL A 197 -21.53 31.07 8.93
C VAL A 197 -21.47 32.58 8.66
N ALA A 198 -21.09 32.99 7.45
CA ALA A 198 -21.03 34.40 7.06
C ALA A 198 -22.40 35.09 7.12
N GLU A 199 -23.45 34.40 6.65
CA GLU A 199 -24.84 34.87 6.59
C GLU A 199 -25.56 34.83 7.96
N ASN A 200 -25.04 34.05 8.93
CA ASN A 200 -25.71 33.87 10.21
C ASN A 200 -25.55 35.08 11.15
N ALA A 201 -26.54 35.98 11.10
CA ALA A 201 -26.60 37.22 11.89
C ALA A 201 -26.70 37.00 13.42
N GLU A 202 -27.16 35.83 13.88
CA GLU A 202 -27.37 35.55 15.32
C GLU A 202 -26.06 35.28 16.07
N ILE A 203 -25.01 34.88 15.35
CA ILE A 203 -23.70 34.63 15.94
C ILE A 203 -22.95 35.96 16.14
N SER A 204 -22.45 36.18 17.36
CA SER A 204 -21.55 37.29 17.69
C SER A 204 -20.40 37.40 16.70
N LYS A 205 -20.07 38.64 16.29
CA LYS A 205 -18.99 38.94 15.31
C LYS A 205 -17.68 38.22 15.63
N THR A 206 -17.30 38.16 16.92
CA THR A 206 -16.06 37.51 17.35
C THR A 206 -16.10 35.99 17.21
N LYS A 207 -17.26 35.36 17.46
CA LYS A 207 -17.46 33.92 17.31
C LYS A 207 -17.52 33.52 15.83
N ARG A 208 -18.20 34.33 15.01
CA ARG A 208 -18.27 34.16 13.54
C ARG A 208 -16.88 34.22 12.91
N ALA A 209 -16.09 35.22 13.25
CA ALA A 209 -14.71 35.36 12.75
C ALA A 209 -13.83 34.14 13.09
N LYS A 210 -13.93 33.61 14.31
CA LYS A 210 -13.19 32.39 14.71
C LYS A 210 -13.63 31.15 13.92
N GLU A 211 -14.93 31.00 13.71
CA GLU A 211 -15.48 29.84 12.98
C GLU A 211 -15.14 29.90 11.48
N GLU A 212 -15.21 31.08 10.86
CA GLU A 212 -14.73 31.30 9.50
C GLU A 212 -13.23 31.00 9.37
N GLU A 213 -12.40 31.46 10.32
CA GLU A 213 -10.97 31.17 10.33
C GLU A 213 -10.69 29.66 10.43
N GLN A 214 -11.43 28.95 11.29
CA GLN A 214 -11.32 27.49 11.42
C GLN A 214 -11.67 26.78 10.12
N LEU A 215 -12.78 27.15 9.48
CA LEU A 215 -13.20 26.54 8.22
C LEU A 215 -12.24 26.87 7.07
N ARG A 216 -11.72 28.10 6.97
CA ARG A 216 -10.69 28.47 6.00
C ARG A 216 -9.39 27.69 6.23
N ASN A 217 -9.02 27.43 7.48
CA ASN A 217 -7.87 26.60 7.82
C ASN A 217 -8.08 25.14 7.39
N VAL A 218 -9.29 24.60 7.51
CA VAL A 218 -9.63 23.26 7.02
C VAL A 218 -9.58 23.22 5.48
N GLU A 219 -10.19 24.19 4.80
CA GLU A 219 -10.15 24.29 3.33
C GLU A 219 -8.71 24.34 2.81
N LYS A 220 -7.86 25.15 3.44
CA LYS A 220 -6.44 25.25 3.11
C LYS A 220 -5.72 23.92 3.32
N LYS A 221 -5.93 23.25 4.45
CA LYS A 221 -5.32 21.94 4.73
C LYS A 221 -5.72 20.89 3.69
N LEU A 222 -7.01 20.79 3.35
CA LEU A 222 -7.50 19.85 2.33
C LEU A 222 -6.92 20.14 0.95
N THR A 223 -6.81 21.43 0.58
CA THR A 223 -6.22 21.84 -0.70
C THR A 223 -4.72 21.51 -0.76
N ASP A 224 -4.00 21.80 0.32
CA ASP A 224 -2.57 21.50 0.45
C ASP A 224 -2.31 19.98 0.43
N GLU A 225 -3.17 19.19 1.07
CA GLU A 225 -3.09 17.73 1.09
C GLU A 225 -3.37 17.12 -0.30
N LEU A 226 -4.45 17.55 -0.97
CA LEU A 226 -4.78 17.13 -2.33
C LEU A 226 -3.61 17.40 -3.30
N LYS A 227 -2.99 18.59 -3.20
CA LYS A 227 -1.83 18.94 -4.03
C LYS A 227 -0.64 18.04 -3.72
N LYS A 228 -0.30 17.86 -2.44
CA LYS A 228 0.82 17.00 -2.02
C LYS A 228 0.64 15.55 -2.48
N GLN A 229 -0.55 14.98 -2.31
CA GLN A 229 -0.84 13.62 -2.75
C GLN A 229 -0.82 13.52 -4.28
N SER A 230 -1.33 14.52 -5.00
CA SER A 230 -1.27 14.56 -6.47
C SER A 230 0.17 14.57 -6.98
N ASP A 231 1.02 15.45 -6.44
CA ASP A 231 2.44 15.53 -6.80
C ASP A 231 3.19 14.23 -6.46
N HIS A 232 2.82 13.57 -5.36
CA HIS A 232 3.38 12.28 -4.93
C HIS A 232 3.00 11.15 -5.90
N VAL A 233 1.70 10.98 -6.15
CA VAL A 233 1.19 9.93 -7.05
C VAL A 233 1.75 10.12 -8.46
N GLU A 234 1.76 11.35 -8.99
CA GLU A 234 2.36 11.62 -10.30
C GLU A 234 3.82 11.16 -10.38
N ARG A 235 4.59 11.39 -9.32
CA ARG A 235 6.00 10.96 -9.26
C ARG A 235 6.15 9.45 -9.27
N ILE A 236 5.36 8.73 -8.46
CA ILE A 236 5.38 7.27 -8.44
C ILE A 236 4.92 6.69 -9.78
N LEU A 237 3.85 7.23 -10.37
CA LEU A 237 3.38 6.83 -11.69
C LEU A 237 4.40 7.09 -12.80
N ASN A 238 5.22 8.13 -12.70
CA ASN A 238 6.31 8.39 -13.64
C ASN A 238 7.44 7.35 -13.52
N ILE A 239 7.78 6.92 -12.29
CA ILE A 239 8.74 5.84 -12.07
C ILE A 239 8.22 4.53 -12.68
N LEU A 240 6.98 4.15 -12.36
CA LEU A 240 6.37 2.94 -12.91
C LEU A 240 6.30 2.96 -14.44
N ARG A 241 5.93 4.10 -15.03
CA ARG A 241 5.93 4.27 -16.49
C ARG A 241 7.31 4.12 -17.11
N HIS A 242 8.34 4.60 -16.44
CA HIS A 242 9.70 4.44 -16.93
C HIS A 242 10.16 2.98 -16.88
N ASP A 243 9.86 2.30 -15.79
CA ASP A 243 10.31 0.92 -15.55
C ASP A 243 9.40 -0.14 -16.17
N LYS A 244 8.30 0.26 -16.83
CA LYS A 244 7.22 -0.62 -17.26
C LYS A 244 7.65 -1.80 -18.12
N GLU A 245 8.72 -1.67 -18.90
CA GLU A 245 9.24 -2.77 -19.72
C GLU A 245 10.09 -3.75 -18.90
N LEU A 246 10.65 -3.31 -17.78
CA LEU A 246 11.53 -4.08 -16.90
C LEU A 246 10.75 -4.85 -15.83
N LEU A 247 9.57 -4.37 -15.43
CA LEU A 247 8.78 -4.94 -14.34
C LEU A 247 8.54 -6.45 -14.49
N PHE A 248 8.33 -6.96 -15.70
CA PHE A 248 8.09 -8.38 -15.97
C PHE A 248 9.14 -9.03 -16.90
N ALA A 249 10.25 -8.33 -17.17
CA ALA A 249 11.24 -8.76 -18.18
C ALA A 249 12.06 -9.99 -17.77
N ASP A 250 12.36 -10.14 -16.48
CA ASP A 250 13.35 -11.12 -15.98
C ASP A 250 12.88 -12.58 -16.03
N CYS A 251 11.68 -12.86 -16.52
CA CYS A 251 11.15 -14.22 -16.62
C CYS A 251 11.70 -14.96 -17.84
N SER A 252 12.16 -16.20 -17.62
CA SER A 252 12.58 -17.11 -18.68
C SER A 252 11.48 -17.27 -19.75
N PRO A 253 11.82 -17.24 -21.06
CA PRO A 253 10.84 -17.41 -22.13
C PRO A 253 10.01 -18.70 -22.01
N LYS A 254 10.59 -19.77 -21.46
CA LYS A 254 9.91 -21.07 -21.25
C LYS A 254 8.80 -21.01 -20.19
N LEU A 255 8.94 -20.11 -19.21
CA LEU A 255 8.05 -19.97 -18.06
C LEU A 255 7.14 -18.75 -18.17
N ARG A 256 7.22 -18.03 -19.29
CA ARG A 256 6.42 -16.82 -19.52
C ARG A 256 4.91 -17.07 -19.48
N GLY A 257 4.46 -18.28 -19.84
CA GLY A 257 3.05 -18.67 -19.74
C GLY A 257 2.54 -18.80 -18.30
N THR A 258 3.42 -19.03 -17.32
CA THR A 258 3.04 -19.19 -15.90
C THR A 258 3.24 -17.91 -15.08
N GLN A 259 3.91 -16.88 -15.62
CA GLN A 259 4.21 -15.62 -14.94
C GLN A 259 2.97 -14.94 -14.34
N MET A 260 1.85 -14.86 -15.07
CA MET A 260 0.62 -14.24 -14.56
C MET A 260 -0.01 -15.05 -13.41
N ALA A 261 -0.01 -16.37 -13.51
CA ALA A 261 -0.49 -17.26 -12.45
C ALA A 261 0.36 -17.11 -11.18
N ARG A 262 1.68 -16.92 -11.32
CA ARG A 262 2.60 -16.71 -10.20
C ARG A 262 2.48 -15.34 -9.57
N PHE A 263 2.30 -14.30 -10.37
CA PHE A 263 1.98 -12.97 -9.87
C PHE A 263 0.64 -12.97 -9.10
N LEU A 264 -0.37 -13.68 -9.62
CA LEU A 264 -1.62 -13.89 -8.91
C LEU A 264 -1.37 -14.61 -7.57
N GLN A 265 -0.68 -15.75 -7.59
CA GLN A 265 -0.46 -16.61 -6.42
C GLN A 265 0.40 -15.95 -5.31
N HIS A 266 1.50 -15.29 -5.67
CA HIS A 266 2.50 -14.81 -4.70
C HIS A 266 2.39 -13.32 -4.35
N CYS A 267 1.62 -12.55 -5.12
CA CYS A 267 1.42 -11.12 -4.86
C CYS A 267 -0.06 -10.80 -4.63
N ILE A 268 -0.91 -11.02 -5.64
CA ILE A 268 -2.28 -10.52 -5.61
C ILE A 268 -3.12 -11.23 -4.56
N LEU A 269 -3.19 -12.57 -4.57
CA LEU A 269 -4.02 -13.33 -3.62
C LEU A 269 -3.67 -13.07 -2.15
N PRO A 270 -2.41 -13.26 -1.69
CA PRO A 270 -2.07 -13.08 -0.28
C PRO A 270 -2.30 -11.63 0.19
N ARG A 271 -2.22 -10.65 -0.72
CA ARG A 271 -2.50 -9.26 -0.37
C ARG A 271 -3.98 -8.91 -0.41
N ALA A 272 -4.71 -9.39 -1.41
CA ALA A 272 -6.13 -9.06 -1.61
C ALA A 272 -7.02 -9.57 -0.48
N VAL A 273 -6.63 -10.65 0.20
CA VAL A 273 -7.36 -11.19 1.35
C VAL A 273 -6.94 -10.58 2.69
N PHE A 274 -5.91 -9.73 2.71
CA PHE A 274 -5.31 -9.24 3.95
C PHE A 274 -6.15 -8.13 4.63
N THR A 275 -6.56 -7.12 3.86
CA THR A 275 -7.48 -6.05 4.30
C THR A 275 -8.33 -5.55 3.13
N ASP A 276 -9.46 -4.91 3.43
CA ASP A 276 -10.28 -4.20 2.43
C ASP A 276 -9.48 -3.18 1.59
N MET A 277 -8.54 -2.47 2.22
CA MET A 277 -7.70 -1.48 1.55
C MET A 277 -6.66 -2.15 0.63
N ASP A 278 -6.14 -3.30 1.04
CA ASP A 278 -5.23 -4.09 0.22
C ASP A 278 -5.96 -4.76 -0.96
N ALA A 279 -7.21 -5.21 -0.77
CA ALA A 279 -8.10 -5.67 -1.84
C ALA A 279 -8.30 -4.58 -2.90
N ALA A 280 -8.64 -3.36 -2.47
CA ALA A 280 -8.79 -2.22 -3.36
C ALA A 280 -7.47 -1.87 -4.08
N PHE A 281 -6.34 -1.85 -3.36
CA PHE A 281 -5.03 -1.63 -3.95
C PHE A 281 -4.72 -2.66 -5.05
N CYS A 282 -4.96 -3.95 -4.80
CA CYS A 282 -4.65 -5.00 -5.77
C CYS A 282 -5.42 -4.79 -7.08
N ALA A 283 -6.71 -4.49 -7.00
CA ALA A 283 -7.55 -4.21 -8.17
C ALA A 283 -7.01 -3.00 -8.95
N HIS A 284 -6.75 -1.88 -8.26
CA HIS A 284 -6.24 -0.66 -8.90
C HIS A 284 -4.84 -0.86 -9.49
N PHE A 285 -3.98 -1.66 -8.86
CA PHE A 285 -2.64 -1.92 -9.34
C PHE A 285 -2.65 -2.76 -10.62
N ILE A 286 -3.51 -3.78 -10.72
CA ILE A 286 -3.71 -4.56 -11.96
C ILE A 286 -4.16 -3.64 -13.11
N LEU A 287 -5.15 -2.79 -12.84
CA LEU A 287 -5.64 -1.83 -13.84
C LEU A 287 -4.58 -0.81 -14.23
N LEU A 288 -3.75 -0.38 -13.28
CA LEU A 288 -2.63 0.50 -13.55
C LEU A 288 -1.62 -0.12 -14.51
N LEU A 289 -1.23 -1.39 -14.30
CA LEU A 289 -0.33 -2.11 -15.20
C LEU A 289 -0.91 -2.21 -16.62
N HIS A 290 -2.21 -2.50 -16.72
CA HIS A 290 -2.92 -2.53 -18.00
C HIS A 290 -2.91 -1.16 -18.69
N GLN A 291 -3.33 -0.10 -17.99
CA GLN A 291 -3.42 1.27 -18.52
C GLN A 291 -2.08 1.83 -18.97
N GLN A 292 -0.98 1.49 -18.28
CA GLN A 292 0.37 1.90 -18.66
C GLN A 292 0.95 1.08 -19.81
N ARG A 293 0.25 0.02 -20.26
CA ARG A 293 0.74 -0.96 -21.24
C ARG A 293 2.09 -1.50 -20.80
N THR A 294 2.14 -2.02 -19.58
CA THR A 294 3.34 -2.61 -18.98
C THR A 294 3.79 -3.80 -19.82
N GLY A 295 5.08 -3.83 -20.17
CA GLY A 295 5.68 -4.90 -20.97
C GLY A 295 5.44 -6.27 -20.32
N PHE A 296 5.11 -7.25 -21.14
CA PHE A 296 4.84 -8.64 -20.73
C PHE A 296 3.66 -8.86 -19.75
N PHE A 297 2.96 -7.81 -19.30
CA PHE A 297 1.75 -7.97 -18.50
C PHE A 297 0.57 -8.37 -19.38
N GLN A 298 0.15 -9.62 -19.27
CA GLN A 298 -0.90 -10.19 -20.11
C GLN A 298 -2.26 -10.14 -19.40
N THR A 299 -2.93 -8.98 -19.50
CA THR A 299 -4.19 -8.71 -18.77
C THR A 299 -5.27 -9.77 -19.00
N VAL A 300 -5.48 -10.23 -20.24
CA VAL A 300 -6.48 -11.25 -20.57
C VAL A 300 -6.15 -12.58 -19.90
N PHE A 301 -4.90 -13.04 -19.98
CA PHE A 301 -4.45 -14.27 -19.33
C PHE A 301 -4.52 -14.19 -17.81
N PHE A 302 -4.22 -13.00 -17.25
CA PHE A 302 -4.37 -12.76 -15.81
C PHE A 302 -5.82 -12.94 -15.36
N PHE A 303 -6.78 -12.34 -16.08
CA PHE A 303 -8.21 -12.46 -15.73
C PHE A 303 -8.77 -13.84 -16.01
N ASP A 304 -8.40 -14.49 -17.11
CA ASP A 304 -8.77 -15.88 -17.38
C ASP A 304 -8.30 -16.79 -16.23
N LYS A 305 -7.04 -16.65 -15.79
CA LYS A 305 -6.51 -17.42 -14.66
C LYS A 305 -7.24 -17.13 -13.36
N LEU A 306 -7.50 -15.86 -13.06
CA LEU A 306 -8.23 -15.45 -11.87
C LEU A 306 -9.64 -16.07 -11.84
N PHE A 307 -10.42 -15.91 -12.92
CA PHE A 307 -11.81 -16.34 -12.97
C PHE A 307 -11.97 -17.86 -12.99
N ASN A 308 -11.09 -18.58 -13.68
CA ASN A 308 -11.11 -20.05 -13.70
C ASN A 308 -10.81 -20.66 -12.33
N ASP A 309 -10.00 -19.99 -11.49
CA ASP A 309 -9.59 -20.51 -10.19
C ASP A 309 -10.48 -20.04 -9.01
N ILE A 310 -11.49 -19.18 -9.23
CA ILE A 310 -12.29 -18.58 -8.14
C ILE A 310 -12.84 -19.62 -7.17
N GLY A 311 -13.40 -20.72 -7.67
CA GLY A 311 -14.01 -21.75 -6.83
C GLY A 311 -12.98 -22.41 -5.90
N ALA A 312 -11.78 -22.69 -6.40
CA ALA A 312 -10.70 -23.27 -5.61
C ALA A 312 -10.15 -22.26 -4.60
N ILE A 313 -10.02 -20.99 -4.98
CA ILE A 313 -9.58 -19.92 -4.08
C ILE A 313 -10.57 -19.76 -2.94
N LEU A 314 -11.87 -19.60 -3.23
CA LEU A 314 -12.91 -19.41 -2.22
C LEU A 314 -12.99 -20.56 -1.22
N ALA A 315 -12.74 -21.79 -1.67
CA ALA A 315 -12.75 -22.96 -0.80
C ALA A 315 -11.63 -22.95 0.27
N THR A 316 -10.58 -22.14 0.09
CA THR A 316 -9.45 -22.03 1.03
C THR A 316 -9.50 -20.82 1.96
N LEU A 317 -10.47 -19.92 1.78
CA LEU A 317 -10.53 -18.66 2.53
C LEU A 317 -11.41 -18.79 3.79
N THR A 318 -11.06 -18.03 4.82
CA THR A 318 -11.99 -17.75 5.93
C THR A 318 -13.12 -16.81 5.52
N GLU A 319 -14.06 -16.55 6.42
CA GLU A 319 -15.18 -15.64 6.17
C GLU A 319 -14.69 -14.20 5.91
N ASN A 320 -13.75 -13.70 6.72
CA ASN A 320 -13.21 -12.36 6.53
C ASN A 320 -12.31 -12.26 5.28
N GLU A 321 -11.51 -13.28 4.99
CA GLU A 321 -10.70 -13.34 3.77
C GLU A 321 -11.59 -13.36 2.52
N ALA A 322 -12.67 -14.14 2.53
CA ALA A 322 -13.65 -14.19 1.46
C ALA A 322 -14.36 -12.85 1.25
N ASN A 323 -14.64 -12.09 2.31
CA ASN A 323 -15.18 -10.73 2.22
C ASN A 323 -14.18 -9.80 1.51
N CYS A 324 -12.91 -9.80 1.94
CA CYS A 324 -11.86 -9.00 1.30
C CYS A 324 -11.69 -9.38 -0.19
N PHE A 325 -11.65 -10.67 -0.49
CA PHE A 325 -11.56 -11.17 -1.87
C PHE A 325 -12.79 -10.78 -2.70
N GLY A 326 -13.99 -10.82 -2.12
CA GLY A 326 -15.22 -10.36 -2.76
C GLY A 326 -15.16 -8.89 -3.17
N ARG A 327 -14.58 -8.02 -2.34
CA ARG A 327 -14.35 -6.60 -2.69
C ARG A 327 -13.34 -6.44 -3.82
N PHE A 328 -12.26 -7.22 -3.79
CA PHE A 328 -11.29 -7.25 -4.89
C PHE A 328 -11.97 -7.65 -6.21
N LEU A 329 -12.74 -8.74 -6.21
CA LEU A 329 -13.48 -9.21 -7.37
C LEU A 329 -14.50 -8.19 -7.85
N ALA A 330 -15.23 -7.53 -6.96
CA ALA A 330 -16.22 -6.51 -7.34
C ALA A 330 -15.58 -5.36 -8.14
N LEU A 331 -14.43 -4.84 -7.69
CA LEU A 331 -13.70 -3.77 -8.38
C LEU A 331 -13.12 -4.22 -9.72
N VAL A 332 -12.61 -5.45 -9.79
CA VAL A 332 -12.12 -6.04 -11.05
C VAL A 332 -13.28 -6.23 -12.04
N LEU A 333 -14.38 -6.80 -11.59
CA LEU A 333 -15.56 -7.07 -12.40
C LEU A 333 -16.22 -5.79 -12.91
N GLU A 334 -16.28 -4.73 -12.11
CA GLU A 334 -16.78 -3.43 -12.55
C GLU A 334 -16.03 -2.94 -13.80
N THR A 335 -14.70 -3.11 -13.81
CA THR A 335 -13.88 -2.69 -14.95
C THR A 335 -14.04 -3.62 -16.15
N VAL A 336 -14.05 -4.93 -15.93
CA VAL A 336 -14.25 -5.91 -17.01
C VAL A 336 -15.64 -5.77 -17.63
N GLN A 337 -16.68 -5.52 -16.83
CA GLN A 337 -18.04 -5.24 -17.30
C GLN A 337 -18.11 -3.96 -18.10
N HIS A 338 -17.38 -2.91 -17.69
CA HIS A 338 -17.29 -1.67 -18.46
C HIS A 338 -16.67 -1.92 -19.85
N TRP A 339 -15.59 -2.70 -19.93
CA TRP A 339 -14.99 -3.07 -21.21
C TRP A 339 -15.91 -3.95 -22.06
N HIS A 340 -16.62 -4.90 -21.44
CA HIS A 340 -17.58 -5.75 -22.14
C HIS A 340 -18.80 -4.97 -22.68
N GLY A 341 -19.24 -3.94 -21.95
CA GLY A 341 -20.46 -3.19 -22.25
C GLY A 341 -20.38 -2.29 -23.49
N ASP A 342 -19.18 -1.93 -23.95
CA ASP A 342 -18.99 -1.07 -25.11
C ASP A 342 -17.77 -1.51 -25.93
N LYS A 343 -18.03 -1.94 -27.17
CA LYS A 343 -16.98 -2.35 -28.12
C LYS A 343 -15.95 -1.24 -28.38
N THR A 344 -16.38 0.01 -28.41
CA THR A 344 -15.49 1.15 -28.62
C THR A 344 -14.59 1.45 -27.43
N VAL A 345 -14.98 0.99 -26.23
CA VAL A 345 -14.15 1.02 -25.03
C VAL A 345 -13.18 -0.15 -25.01
N PHE A 346 -13.63 -1.35 -25.41
CA PHE A 346 -12.78 -2.55 -25.49
C PHE A 346 -11.63 -2.41 -26.50
N ASP A 347 -11.88 -1.79 -27.65
CA ASP A 347 -10.91 -1.66 -28.74
C ASP A 347 -9.83 -0.57 -28.49
N LYS A 348 -9.85 0.15 -27.37
CA LYS A 348 -8.89 1.23 -27.00
C LYS A 348 -7.81 0.76 -26.03
#